data_AF-A0A7I8DDK9-F1
#
_entry.id   AF-A0A7I8DDK9-F1
#
_cell.length_a   1.000
_cell.length_b   1.000
_cell.length_c   1.000
_cell.angle_alpha   90.00
_cell.angle_beta   90.00
_cell.angle_gamma   90.00
#
_symmetry.space_group_name_H-M   'P 1'
#
loop_
_entity.id
_entity.type
_entity.pdbx_description
1 polymer ?
#
loop_
_entity_poly.entity_id
_entity_poly.type
_entity_poly.pdbx_seq_one_letter_code
_entity_poly.pdbx_strand_id
1 'polypeptide(L)' 'MKFNTDEMGIKEIQNLAKELRIPPSYKEGGVRFRKNKAQLIRDIKRAIRKQGELVQ' A
#
# COMPACT_ATOMS: atom_id res chain seq x y z
N MET A 1 -14.16 -7.17 -2.45
CA MET A 1 -13.56 -6.53 -3.64
C MET A 1 -12.20 -7.17 -3.92
N LYS A 2 -11.97 -7.74 -5.11
CA LYS A 2 -10.62 -8.15 -5.52
C LYS A 2 -9.95 -6.94 -6.18
N PHE A 3 -9.03 -6.29 -5.48
CA PHE A 3 -8.22 -5.22 -6.06
C PHE A 3 -7.17 -5.84 -6.98
N ASN A 4 -7.30 -5.64 -8.30
CA ASN A 4 -6.29 -6.10 -9.25
C ASN A 4 -5.14 -5.09 -9.35
N THR A 5 -4.29 -5.06 -8.32
CA THR A 5 -3.20 -4.07 -8.19
C THR A 5 -2.14 -4.16 -9.29
N ASP A 6 -2.13 -5.27 -10.03
CA ASP A 6 -1.11 -5.56 -11.04
C ASP A 6 -1.41 -4.81 -12.35
N GLU A 7 -2.68 -4.49 -12.62
CA GLU A 7 -3.14 -3.68 -13.77
C GLU A 7 -3.20 -2.18 -13.45
N MET A 8 -3.20 -1.80 -12.17
CA MET A 8 -3.30 -0.40 -11.73
C MET A 8 -2.04 0.41 -12.06
N GLY A 9 -2.26 1.64 -12.54
CA GLY A 9 -1.22 2.66 -12.71
C GLY A 9 -0.68 3.20 -11.38
N ILE A 10 0.44 3.92 -11.42
CA ILE A 10 1.06 4.47 -10.19
C ILE A 10 0.13 5.43 -9.43
N LYS A 11 -0.68 6.23 -10.12
CA LYS A 11 -1.63 7.17 -9.50
C LYS A 11 -2.74 6.44 -8.74
N GLU A 12 -3.28 5.38 -9.34
CA GLU A 12 -4.32 4.55 -8.71
C GLU A 12 -3.78 3.85 -7.47
N ILE A 13 -2.57 3.30 -7.55
CA ILE A 13 -1.89 2.71 -6.39
C ILE A 13 -1.66 3.72 -5.27
N GLN A 14 -1.29 4.97 -5.60
CA GLN A 14 -1.11 6.03 -4.60
C GLN A 14 -2.45 6.45 -3.95
N ASN A 15 -3.52 6.54 -4.74
CA ASN A 15 -4.86 6.84 -4.22
C ASN A 15 -5.35 5.73 -3.29
N LEU A 16 -5.22 4.46 -3.71
CA LEU A 16 -5.60 3.31 -2.89
C LEU A 16 -4.77 3.25 -1.60
N ALA A 17 -3.46 3.50 -1.68
CA ALA A 17 -2.62 3.60 -0.48
C ALA A 17 -3.11 4.70 0.48
N LYS A 18 -3.56 5.84 -0.03
CA LYS A 18 -4.12 6.93 0.77
C LYS A 18 -5.43 6.54 1.45
N GLU A 19 -6.34 5.89 0.72
CA GLU A 19 -7.61 5.36 1.25
C GLU A 19 -7.37 4.36 2.39
N LEU A 20 -6.39 3.48 2.21
CA LEU A 20 -5.98 2.48 3.21
C LEU A 20 -5.06 3.05 4.31
N ARG A 21 -4.84 4.38 4.35
CA ARG A 21 -3.97 5.07 5.32
C ARG A 21 -2.53 4.52 5.36
N ILE A 22 -2.03 4.03 4.23
CA ILE A 22 -0.66 3.55 4.08
C ILE A 22 0.28 4.74 3.88
N PRO A 23 1.31 4.91 4.71
CA PRO A 23 2.24 6.03 4.57
C PRO A 23 2.98 6.00 3.23
N PRO A 24 3.13 7.13 2.53
CA PRO A 24 3.83 7.21 1.23
C PRO A 24 5.36 7.17 1.36
N SER A 25 5.88 7.09 2.59
CA SER A 25 7.31 7.06 2.88
C SER A 25 7.59 6.14 4.07
N TYR A 26 8.85 5.75 4.23
CA TYR A 26 9.38 5.03 5.38
C TYR A 26 10.63 5.75 5.91
N LYS A 27 11.01 5.46 7.15
CA LYS A 27 12.21 6.02 7.78
C LYS A 27 13.22 4.91 8.02
N GLU A 28 14.46 5.12 7.62
CA GLU A 28 15.57 4.18 7.79
C GLU A 28 16.84 4.99 8.11
N GLY A 29 17.54 4.65 9.19
CA GLY A 29 18.76 5.35 9.60
C GLY A 29 18.59 6.86 9.86
N GLY A 30 17.40 7.32 10.24
CA GLY A 30 17.12 8.75 10.42
C GLY A 30 16.61 9.47 9.15
N VAL A 31 16.78 8.86 7.98
CA VAL A 31 16.42 9.43 6.68
C VAL A 31 15.03 8.95 6.24
N ARG A 32 14.26 9.82 5.56
CA ARG A 32 12.93 9.48 5.03
C ARG A 32 13.01 9.18 3.53
N PHE A 33 12.57 7.99 3.15
CA PHE A 33 12.55 7.52 1.77
C PHE A 33 11.12 7.43 1.25
N ARG A 34 10.89 7.93 0.03
CA ARG A 34 9.58 7.81 -0.63
C ARG A 34 9.40 6.37 -1.14
N LYS A 35 8.19 5.81 -0.94
CA LYS A 35 7.88 4.47 -1.43
C LYS A 35 7.67 4.47 -2.94
N ASN A 36 8.21 3.45 -3.61
CA ASN A 36 7.95 3.19 -5.02
C ASN A 36 6.66 2.37 -5.22
N LYS A 37 6.26 2.15 -6.49
CA LYS A 37 5.03 1.40 -6.84
C LYS A 37 4.98 0.03 -6.16
N ALA A 38 6.07 -0.75 -6.24
CA ALA A 38 6.14 -2.11 -5.74
C ALA A 38 6.02 -2.16 -4.20
N GLN A 39 6.65 -1.22 -3.49
CA GLN A 39 6.53 -1.09 -2.04
C GLN A 39 5.09 -0.76 -1.62
N LEU A 40 4.44 0.18 -2.30
CA LEU A 40 3.03 0.51 -2.04
C LEU A 40 2.11 -0.70 -2.28
N ILE A 41 2.29 -1.43 -3.39
CA ILE A 41 1.52 -2.65 -3.69
C ILE A 41 1.69 -3.69 -2.58
N ARG A 42 2.92 -3.91 -2.10
CA ARG A 42 3.18 -4.86 -1.02
C ARG A 42 2.43 -4.49 0.26
N ASP A 43 2.47 -3.22 0.64
CA ASP A 43 1.79 -2.72 1.84
C ASP A 43 0.27 -2.78 1.69
N ILE A 44 -0.27 -2.48 0.50
CA ILE A 44 -1.69 -2.62 0.18
C ILE A 44 -2.14 -4.08 0.33
N LYS A 45 -1.40 -5.02 -0.29
CA LYS A 45 -1.70 -6.46 -0.18
C LYS A 45 -1.67 -6.93 1.28
N ARG A 46 -0.74 -6.41 2.09
CA ARG A 46 -0.66 -6.71 3.54
C ARG A 46 -1.84 -6.11 4.32
N ALA A 47 -2.23 -4.87 4.05
CA ALA A 47 -3.34 -4.21 4.72
C ALA A 47 -4.68 -4.91 4.45
N ILE A 48 -4.93 -5.31 3.20
CA ILE A 48 -6.15 -6.03 2.80
C ILE A 48 -6.22 -7.41 3.49
N ARG A 49 -5.12 -8.17 3.52
CA ARG A 49 -5.08 -9.46 4.24
C ARG A 49 -5.41 -9.30 5.71
N LYS A 50 -4.80 -8.32 6.38
CA LYS A 50 -5.06 -8.05 7.80
C LYS A 50 -6.51 -7.64 8.07
N GLN A 51 -7.13 -6.88 7.18
CA GLN A 51 -8.56 -6.55 7.28
C GLN A 51 -9.45 -7.78 7.07
N GLY A 52 -9.08 -8.67 6.15
CA GLY A 52 -9.81 -9.94 5.95
C GLY A 52 -9.71 -10.89 7.15
N GLU A 53 -8.57 -10.93 7.84
CA GLU A 53 -8.36 -11.73 9.04
C GLU A 53 -9.06 -11.17 10.28
N LEU A 54 -9.25 -9.84 10.38
CA LEU A 54 -9.98 -9.21 11.49
C LEU A 54 -11.52 -9.38 11.41
N VAL A 55 -12.02 -9.93 10.30
CA VAL A 55 -13.46 -10.14 10.06
C VAL A 55 -13.84 -11.62 10.20
N GLN A 56 -12.87 -12.51 10.51
CA GLN A 56 -13.11 -13.92 10.81
C GLN A 56 -13.17 -14.19 12.31
#